data_AF-A0A7J8B9S5-F1
#
_entry.id   AF-A0A7J8B9S5-F1
#
_cell.length_a   1.000
_cell.length_b   1.000
_cell.length_c   1.000
_cell.angle_alpha   90.00
_cell.angle_beta   90.00
_cell.angle_gamma   90.00
#
_symmetry.space_group_name_H-M   'P 1'
#
loop_
_entity.id
_entity.type
_entity.pdbx_description
1 polymer ?
#
loop_
_entity_poly.entity_id
_entity_poly.type
_entity_poly.pdbx_seq_one_letter_code
_entity_poly.pdbx_strand_id
1 'polypeptide(L)'
;METFQTNDSFRTWTRIRVPPNILTDDERHNVSDVNLYWSGIFFLINGIVYFRNLTAFTRLGNNENLPEGGIIGLSSRKWCWSKYKLKPNIKSHMVIWTREEIYLGYPPLRFVKIITIKKLRKILNMPAAGVLTIQDVKYTGHPLEIALLLNHCITCTTVKRLYIVIYSEVTKEWVLQDFELDVAIDSVVTSRFPYASISEVILWDKHRVYYSYHNFTVTGVLQTPTESGNLSRLAHGSVISTVFTDYYGNIIVKMENNIMFFFKIYTTDAVKLHLWTNNQTKSLFFLNASGKIYLIYVFDDGTIYPQDYPVRLETQSIASKTKEKCPFIIFHHNIMYISYVLDKGHYLSFWAQIVYPENAGLYITVESYGPDILKKESQVLYEIASGYCTKTITVTFYQTVDYEAVKDYFTLQNKNTGLLVVRVRPSEYTKMCPAAQKVFQVAVGCDFSKFIAVKGFDRKSCRWHDFFYIIKKSYLRDRPSKNLRVKYDWKKYGCPLRLNFKEKFHPVLQLYSDDGYIEDVDVNFIVWEIHGRDDYSFNNTMKTV
;
A
#
# COMPACT_ATOMS: atom_id res chain seq x y z
N MET A 1 21.47 -22.13 -14.79
CA MET A 1 21.47 -20.97 -13.85
C MET A 1 20.71 -21.43 -12.61
N GLU A 2 21.27 -21.28 -11.40
CA GLU A 2 20.63 -21.79 -10.17
C GLU A 2 19.83 -20.69 -9.45
N THR A 3 18.75 -21.07 -8.75
CA THR A 3 17.98 -20.15 -7.90
C THR A 3 18.35 -20.36 -6.43
N PHE A 4 18.59 -19.27 -5.71
CA PHE A 4 18.99 -19.30 -4.30
C PHE A 4 17.98 -18.55 -3.42
N GLN A 5 17.84 -19.02 -2.17
CA GLN A 5 17.03 -18.39 -1.13
C GLN A 5 17.90 -18.08 0.08
N THR A 6 17.84 -16.85 0.58
CA THR A 6 18.41 -16.43 1.86
C THR A 6 17.30 -15.93 2.79
N ASN A 7 17.47 -16.16 4.10
CA ASN A 7 16.56 -15.68 5.13
C ASN A 7 17.24 -14.70 6.13
N ASP A 8 18.52 -14.39 5.91
CA ASP A 8 19.38 -13.68 6.88
C ASP A 8 20.28 -12.62 6.23
N SER A 9 19.77 -11.96 5.17
CA SER A 9 20.50 -10.94 4.40
C SER A 9 21.79 -11.47 3.76
N PHE A 10 21.71 -12.64 3.12
CA PHE A 10 22.81 -13.29 2.40
C PHE A 10 24.00 -13.73 3.27
N ARG A 11 23.81 -13.84 4.59
CA ARG A 11 24.82 -14.50 5.45
C ARG A 11 24.86 -16.00 5.20
N THR A 12 23.69 -16.59 4.96
CA THR A 12 23.52 -17.97 4.51
C THR A 12 22.54 -18.01 3.35
N TRP A 13 22.70 -19.01 2.48
CA TRP A 13 21.78 -19.25 1.38
C TRP A 13 21.62 -20.75 1.11
N THR A 14 20.46 -21.10 0.58
CA THR A 14 20.11 -22.46 0.19
C THR A 14 19.70 -22.47 -1.28
N ARG A 15 20.08 -23.52 -2.00
CA ARG A 15 19.63 -23.74 -3.38
C ARG A 15 18.16 -24.13 -3.36
N ILE A 16 17.34 -23.47 -4.17
CA ILE A 16 15.95 -23.86 -4.38
C ILE A 16 15.96 -25.09 -5.29
N ARG A 17 15.60 -26.25 -4.70
CA ARG A 17 15.47 -27.51 -5.44
C ARG A 17 14.00 -27.74 -5.81
N VAL A 18 13.78 -28.17 -7.04
CA VAL A 18 12.47 -28.63 -7.53
C VAL A 18 12.50 -30.16 -7.59
N PRO A 19 11.48 -30.85 -7.06
CA PRO A 19 11.38 -32.31 -7.16
C PRO A 19 11.51 -32.80 -8.62
N PRO A 20 12.06 -34.01 -8.85
CA PRO A 20 12.14 -34.59 -10.18
C PRO A 20 10.74 -34.72 -10.80
N ASN A 21 10.66 -34.63 -12.13
CA ASN A 21 9.45 -34.79 -12.95
C ASN A 21 8.38 -33.68 -12.84
N ILE A 22 8.58 -32.63 -12.04
CA ILE A 22 7.63 -31.50 -11.99
C ILE A 22 7.90 -30.47 -13.10
N LEU A 23 9.17 -30.25 -13.41
CA LEU A 23 9.63 -29.37 -14.49
C LEU A 23 10.59 -30.12 -15.40
N THR A 24 10.44 -29.91 -16.70
CA THR A 24 11.43 -30.30 -17.72
C THR A 24 12.72 -29.48 -17.59
N ASP A 25 13.80 -29.92 -18.22
CA ASP A 25 15.07 -29.17 -18.17
C ASP A 25 14.96 -27.79 -18.80
N ASP A 26 14.17 -27.64 -19.87
CA ASP A 26 13.92 -26.34 -20.51
C ASP A 26 13.12 -25.41 -19.60
N GLU A 27 12.10 -25.93 -18.92
CA GLU A 27 11.30 -25.16 -17.95
C GLU A 27 12.13 -24.66 -16.78
N ARG A 28 13.08 -25.48 -16.28
CA ARG A 28 13.97 -25.08 -15.17
C ARG A 28 14.84 -23.87 -15.50
N HIS A 29 15.13 -23.65 -16.78
CA HIS A 29 15.98 -22.56 -17.25
C HIS A 29 15.20 -21.31 -17.66
N ASN A 30 13.87 -21.34 -17.68
CA ASN A 30 13.03 -20.24 -18.17
C ASN A 30 12.14 -19.62 -17.07
N VAL A 31 12.77 -19.20 -15.96
CA VAL A 31 12.09 -18.43 -14.90
C VAL A 31 12.00 -16.97 -15.33
N SER A 32 10.78 -16.50 -15.56
CA SER A 32 10.50 -15.14 -16.04
C SER A 32 10.20 -14.13 -14.93
N ASP A 33 9.64 -14.57 -13.81
CA ASP A 33 9.35 -13.72 -12.65
C ASP A 33 9.26 -14.55 -11.36
N VAL A 34 9.55 -13.91 -10.22
CA VAL A 34 9.52 -14.51 -8.88
C VAL A 34 8.93 -13.52 -7.89
N ASN A 35 7.94 -13.94 -7.10
CA ASN A 35 7.42 -13.14 -5.99
C ASN A 35 7.38 -13.93 -4.68
N LEU A 36 7.70 -13.24 -3.59
CA LEU A 36 7.68 -13.82 -2.25
C LEU A 36 6.30 -13.70 -1.61
N TYR A 37 5.95 -14.69 -0.80
CA TYR A 37 4.73 -14.74 -0.01
C TYR A 37 5.05 -15.27 1.39
N TRP A 38 4.27 -14.87 2.39
CA TRP A 38 4.51 -15.27 3.80
C TRP A 38 4.60 -16.78 4.01
N SER A 39 3.93 -17.59 3.18
CA SER A 39 3.95 -19.06 3.27
C SER A 39 4.72 -19.77 2.14
N GLY A 40 5.38 -19.03 1.24
CA GLY A 40 6.07 -19.63 0.10
C GLY A 40 6.57 -18.66 -0.98
N ILE A 41 6.91 -19.19 -2.15
CA ILE A 41 7.47 -18.45 -3.28
C ILE A 41 6.67 -18.79 -4.53
N PHE A 42 6.24 -17.77 -5.26
CA PHE A 42 5.63 -17.91 -6.58
C PHE A 42 6.68 -17.77 -7.68
N PHE A 43 6.62 -18.67 -8.66
CA PHE A 43 7.46 -18.68 -9.86
C PHE A 43 6.58 -18.57 -11.10
N LEU A 44 6.94 -17.70 -12.03
CA LEU A 44 6.38 -17.67 -13.37
C LEU A 44 7.33 -18.35 -14.36
N ILE A 45 6.93 -19.48 -14.90
CA ILE A 45 7.75 -20.31 -15.79
C ILE A 45 6.91 -20.61 -17.04
N ASN A 46 7.40 -20.26 -18.23
CA ASN A 46 6.71 -20.49 -19.51
C ASN A 46 5.23 -20.04 -19.53
N GLY A 47 4.92 -18.97 -18.79
CA GLY A 47 3.57 -18.42 -18.69
C GLY A 47 2.61 -19.20 -17.78
N ILE A 48 3.15 -20.05 -16.90
CA ILE A 48 2.44 -20.83 -15.89
C ILE A 48 2.97 -20.44 -14.51
N VAL A 49 2.08 -20.36 -13.52
CA VAL A 49 2.45 -20.02 -12.15
C VAL A 49 2.62 -21.28 -11.31
N TYR A 50 3.74 -21.36 -10.61
CA TYR A 50 4.04 -22.42 -9.66
C TYR A 50 4.20 -21.83 -8.27
N PHE A 51 3.69 -22.52 -7.25
CA PHE A 51 3.83 -22.14 -5.86
C PHE A 51 4.68 -23.16 -5.11
N ARG A 52 5.80 -22.69 -4.55
CA ARG A 52 6.66 -23.46 -3.67
C ARG A 52 6.38 -23.10 -2.23
N ASN A 53 5.96 -24.06 -1.42
CA ASN A 53 5.97 -23.94 0.03
C ASN A 53 7.10 -24.81 0.62
N LEU A 54 7.09 -25.04 1.94
CA LEU A 54 8.12 -25.85 2.60
C LEU A 54 8.13 -27.33 2.16
N THR A 55 7.00 -27.86 1.70
CA THR A 55 6.80 -29.29 1.47
C THR A 55 6.54 -29.66 0.01
N ALA A 56 6.10 -28.71 -0.81
CA ALA A 56 5.60 -28.96 -2.16
C ALA A 56 5.96 -27.84 -3.13
N PHE A 57 6.08 -28.23 -4.40
CA PHE A 57 6.17 -27.33 -5.55
C PHE A 57 4.97 -27.62 -6.45
N THR A 58 3.97 -26.76 -6.41
CA THR A 58 2.64 -27.02 -6.98
C THR A 58 2.43 -26.16 -8.22
N ARG A 59 2.03 -26.77 -9.33
CA ARG A 59 1.55 -26.04 -10.51
C ARG A 59 0.15 -25.51 -10.23
N LEU A 60 -0.06 -24.20 -10.41
CA LEU A 60 -1.37 -23.57 -10.27
C LEU A 60 -2.05 -23.48 -11.64
N GLY A 61 -3.37 -23.57 -11.66
CA GLY A 61 -4.15 -23.53 -12.89
C GLY A 61 -5.65 -23.38 -12.62
N ASN A 62 -6.47 -24.12 -13.37
CA ASN A 62 -7.92 -23.97 -13.33
C ASN A 62 -8.52 -24.24 -11.94
N ASN A 63 -7.91 -25.13 -11.15
CA ASN A 63 -8.36 -25.46 -9.79
C ASN A 63 -8.36 -24.25 -8.86
N GLU A 64 -7.44 -23.30 -9.09
CA GLU A 64 -7.31 -22.07 -8.31
C GLU A 64 -7.99 -20.86 -8.99
N ASN A 65 -8.71 -21.10 -10.10
CA ASN A 65 -9.28 -20.10 -11.02
C ASN A 65 -8.23 -19.25 -11.76
N LEU A 66 -7.10 -19.85 -12.10
CA LEU A 66 -6.09 -19.29 -12.99
C LEU A 66 -6.10 -19.99 -14.36
N PRO A 67 -5.67 -19.32 -15.43
CA PRO A 67 -5.51 -19.97 -16.72
C PRO A 67 -4.34 -20.96 -16.67
N GLU A 68 -4.43 -22.04 -17.47
CA GLU A 68 -3.38 -23.08 -17.57
C GLU A 68 -2.08 -22.60 -18.22
N GLY A 69 -2.08 -21.39 -18.79
CA GLY A 69 -0.95 -20.77 -19.47
C GLY A 69 -1.24 -19.33 -19.91
N GLY A 70 -0.27 -18.69 -20.59
CA GLY A 70 -0.41 -17.33 -21.13
C GLY A 70 -0.34 -16.20 -20.10
N ILE A 71 0.05 -16.51 -18.87
CA ILE A 71 0.34 -15.52 -17.83
C ILE A 71 1.66 -14.84 -18.21
N ILE A 72 1.68 -13.50 -18.18
CA ILE A 72 2.86 -12.73 -18.61
C ILE A 72 3.54 -11.99 -17.46
N GLY A 73 2.91 -11.96 -16.28
CA GLY A 73 3.50 -11.35 -15.11
C GLY A 73 2.68 -11.57 -13.85
N LEU A 74 3.35 -11.37 -12.72
CA LEU A 74 2.74 -11.37 -11.40
C LEU A 74 3.40 -10.32 -10.51
N SER A 75 2.66 -9.76 -9.56
CA SER A 75 3.18 -8.75 -8.63
C SER A 75 2.54 -8.93 -7.28
N SER A 76 3.35 -8.89 -6.23
CA SER A 76 2.91 -8.84 -4.83
C SER A 76 2.90 -7.41 -4.31
N ARG A 77 2.21 -7.19 -3.19
CA ARG A 77 2.26 -5.92 -2.47
C ARG A 77 3.67 -5.68 -1.93
N LYS A 78 4.25 -4.52 -2.24
CA LYS A 78 5.59 -4.13 -1.78
C LYS A 78 5.60 -3.57 -0.36
N TRP A 79 4.47 -3.05 0.10
CA TRP A 79 4.37 -2.33 1.36
C TRP A 79 3.62 -3.16 2.41
N CYS A 80 4.32 -3.53 3.48
CA CYS A 80 3.79 -4.31 4.59
C CYS A 80 3.09 -3.40 5.60
N TRP A 81 1.84 -3.02 5.34
CA TRP A 81 1.08 -2.26 6.33
C TRP A 81 0.15 -3.20 7.12
N SER A 82 0.26 -3.21 8.44
CA SER A 82 -0.49 -4.16 9.30
C SER A 82 -1.83 -3.61 9.79
N LYS A 83 -1.98 -2.27 9.85
CA LYS A 83 -3.08 -1.59 10.56
C LYS A 83 -4.15 -0.91 9.67
N TYR A 84 -4.10 -1.01 8.34
CA TYR A 84 -5.15 -0.42 7.46
C TYR A 84 -6.44 -1.26 7.39
N LYS A 85 -6.54 -2.33 8.18
CA LYS A 85 -7.78 -3.08 8.33
C LYS A 85 -8.72 -2.16 9.11
N LEU A 86 -9.60 -1.43 8.42
CA LEU A 86 -10.75 -0.73 9.03
C LEU A 86 -12.08 -1.42 8.72
N LYS A 87 -12.10 -2.32 7.73
CA LYS A 87 -13.23 -3.16 7.35
C LYS A 87 -12.79 -4.62 7.17
N PRO A 88 -13.64 -5.62 7.48
CA PRO A 88 -13.33 -7.05 7.34
C PRO A 88 -13.22 -7.51 5.87
N ASN A 89 -12.91 -6.61 4.94
CA ASN A 89 -12.70 -6.94 3.55
C ASN A 89 -11.30 -7.52 3.37
N ILE A 90 -11.26 -8.81 3.03
CA ILE A 90 -10.05 -9.50 2.62
C ILE A 90 -9.48 -8.74 1.42
N LYS A 91 -8.23 -8.28 1.54
CA LYS A 91 -7.52 -7.59 0.47
C LYS A 91 -6.72 -8.57 -0.36
N SER A 92 -6.54 -8.22 -1.64
CA SER A 92 -5.67 -9.02 -2.49
C SER A 92 -4.25 -8.93 -1.95
N HIS A 93 -3.44 -9.98 -2.09
CA HIS A 93 -2.01 -9.93 -1.74
C HIS A 93 -1.11 -9.97 -2.99
N MET A 94 -1.68 -10.40 -4.11
CA MET A 94 -0.99 -10.57 -5.37
C MET A 94 -1.94 -10.28 -6.53
N VAL A 95 -1.39 -9.77 -7.61
CA VAL A 95 -2.06 -9.62 -8.90
C VAL A 95 -1.32 -10.46 -9.93
N ILE A 96 -2.07 -11.17 -10.77
CA ILE A 96 -1.58 -11.98 -11.88
C ILE A 96 -2.30 -11.52 -13.14
N TRP A 97 -1.62 -11.45 -14.26
CA TRP A 97 -2.24 -11.02 -15.51
C TRP A 97 -1.75 -11.79 -16.73
N THR A 98 -2.64 -11.88 -17.71
CA THR A 98 -2.33 -12.25 -19.10
C THR A 98 -2.35 -10.96 -19.94
N ARG A 99 -2.23 -11.08 -21.27
CA ARG A 99 -2.44 -9.93 -22.17
C ARG A 99 -3.87 -9.38 -22.15
N GLU A 100 -4.84 -10.19 -21.70
CA GLU A 100 -6.27 -9.87 -21.80
C GLU A 100 -7.02 -9.89 -20.46
N GLU A 101 -6.48 -10.53 -19.41
CA GLU A 101 -7.22 -10.79 -18.17
C GLU A 101 -6.38 -10.46 -16.93
N ILE A 102 -7.05 -10.04 -15.85
CA ILE A 102 -6.41 -9.71 -14.56
C ILE A 102 -7.10 -10.47 -13.44
N TYR A 103 -6.27 -11.01 -12.55
CA TYR A 103 -6.66 -11.84 -11.42
C TYR A 103 -6.09 -11.27 -10.13
N LEU A 104 -6.92 -11.20 -9.09
CA LEU A 104 -6.49 -10.89 -7.73
C LEU A 104 -6.39 -12.17 -6.90
N GLY A 105 -5.25 -12.35 -6.24
CA GLY A 105 -4.98 -13.45 -5.33
C GLY A 105 -5.33 -13.10 -3.89
N TYR A 106 -6.01 -14.01 -3.20
CA TYR A 106 -6.41 -13.93 -1.80
C TYR A 106 -5.93 -15.17 -1.03
N PRO A 107 -5.58 -15.05 0.27
CA PRO A 107 -5.17 -16.22 1.05
C PRO A 107 -6.28 -17.29 1.13
N PRO A 108 -5.95 -18.59 1.18
CA PRO A 108 -4.59 -19.15 1.12
C PRO A 108 -3.99 -19.19 -0.30
N LEU A 109 -4.77 -19.46 -1.35
CA LEU A 109 -4.36 -19.45 -2.77
C LEU A 109 -5.58 -19.30 -3.71
N ARG A 110 -6.50 -18.38 -3.39
CA ARG A 110 -7.73 -18.18 -4.16
C ARG A 110 -7.56 -17.03 -5.13
N PHE A 111 -7.67 -17.30 -6.43
CA PHE A 111 -7.63 -16.25 -7.45
C PHE A 111 -9.03 -15.90 -7.94
N VAL A 112 -9.24 -14.62 -8.23
CA VAL A 112 -10.50 -14.10 -8.75
C VAL A 112 -10.20 -13.22 -9.94
N LYS A 113 -10.75 -13.59 -11.11
CA LYS A 113 -10.73 -12.73 -12.29
C LYS A 113 -11.56 -11.48 -12.04
N ILE A 114 -10.94 -10.31 -12.11
CA ILE A 114 -11.62 -9.02 -11.84
C ILE A 114 -12.03 -8.30 -13.12
N ILE A 115 -11.30 -8.46 -14.21
CA ILE A 115 -11.60 -7.78 -15.46
C ILE A 115 -11.01 -8.51 -16.67
N THR A 116 -11.59 -8.25 -17.83
CA THR A 116 -11.05 -8.62 -19.16
C THR A 116 -10.84 -7.34 -19.96
N ILE A 117 -9.86 -7.30 -20.86
CA ILE A 117 -9.53 -6.11 -21.64
C ILE A 117 -10.71 -5.60 -22.48
N LYS A 118 -11.57 -6.50 -22.98
CA LYS A 118 -12.82 -6.14 -23.69
C LYS A 118 -13.80 -5.36 -22.80
N LYS A 119 -13.96 -5.78 -21.55
CA LYS A 119 -14.80 -5.07 -20.55
C LYS A 119 -14.13 -3.78 -20.11
N LEU A 120 -12.82 -3.80 -19.86
CA LEU A 120 -12.07 -2.61 -19.46
C LEU A 120 -12.16 -1.51 -20.51
N ARG A 121 -12.01 -1.84 -21.80
CA ARG A 121 -12.15 -0.89 -22.91
C ARG A 121 -13.50 -0.16 -22.88
N LYS A 122 -14.59 -0.88 -22.58
CA LYS A 122 -15.93 -0.31 -22.44
C LYS A 122 -16.05 0.62 -21.23
N ILE A 123 -15.50 0.21 -20.08
CA ILE A 123 -15.52 1.03 -18.85
C ILE A 123 -14.76 2.35 -19.06
N LEU A 124 -13.63 2.30 -19.77
CA LEU A 124 -12.78 3.46 -20.02
C LEU A 124 -13.21 4.29 -21.22
N ASN A 125 -14.29 3.92 -21.92
CA ASN A 125 -14.74 4.55 -23.18
C ASN A 125 -13.62 4.70 -24.22
N MET A 126 -12.69 3.73 -24.29
CA MET A 126 -11.58 3.77 -25.24
C MET A 126 -12.04 3.38 -26.66
N PRO A 127 -11.43 3.94 -27.72
CA PRO A 127 -11.78 3.63 -29.10
C PRO A 127 -11.79 2.13 -29.42
N ALA A 128 -12.78 1.68 -30.18
CA ALA A 128 -12.85 0.29 -30.66
C ALA A 128 -11.77 -0.02 -31.70
N ALA A 129 -11.25 1.00 -32.38
CA ALA A 129 -10.15 0.85 -33.32
C ALA A 129 -8.84 0.49 -32.59
N GLY A 130 -8.10 -0.45 -33.17
CA GLY A 130 -6.79 -0.87 -32.68
C GLY A 130 -6.80 -1.97 -31.61
N VAL A 131 -5.63 -2.54 -31.41
CA VAL A 131 -5.35 -3.59 -30.44
C VAL A 131 -5.04 -2.94 -29.10
N LEU A 132 -5.68 -3.43 -28.03
CA LEU A 132 -5.44 -3.00 -26.65
C LEU A 132 -5.05 -4.24 -25.85
N THR A 133 -3.92 -4.18 -25.15
CA THR A 133 -3.40 -5.30 -24.34
C THR A 133 -2.83 -4.79 -23.03
N ILE A 134 -2.79 -5.66 -22.02
CA ILE A 134 -2.12 -5.40 -20.75
C ILE A 134 -0.63 -5.68 -20.94
N GLN A 135 0.23 -4.72 -20.60
CA GLN A 135 1.68 -4.87 -20.68
C GLN A 135 2.30 -5.18 -19.31
N ASP A 136 1.98 -4.37 -18.29
CA ASP A 136 2.51 -4.53 -16.92
C ASP A 136 1.44 -4.14 -15.90
N VAL A 137 1.51 -4.73 -14.71
CA VAL A 137 0.59 -4.43 -13.60
C VAL A 137 1.38 -4.38 -12.30
N LYS A 138 1.23 -3.29 -11.55
CA LYS A 138 1.94 -3.06 -10.28
C LYS A 138 1.02 -2.45 -9.23
N TYR A 139 1.25 -2.79 -7.97
CA TYR A 139 0.68 -2.04 -6.85
C TYR A 139 1.27 -0.63 -6.79
N THR A 140 0.44 0.37 -6.53
CA THR A 140 0.88 1.77 -6.41
C THR A 140 1.47 2.07 -5.02
N GLY A 141 1.81 3.34 -4.77
CA GLY A 141 2.13 3.82 -3.43
C GLY A 141 0.93 3.76 -2.46
N HIS A 142 -0.29 3.74 -2.99
CA HIS A 142 -1.51 3.61 -2.21
C HIS A 142 -1.85 2.11 -1.95
N PRO A 143 -2.16 1.71 -0.72
CA PRO A 143 -2.42 0.30 -0.38
C PRO A 143 -3.56 -0.37 -1.06
N LEU A 144 -4.50 0.38 -1.58
CA LEU A 144 -5.74 -0.21 -2.07
C LEU A 144 -5.84 -0.06 -3.57
N GLU A 145 -4.72 0.16 -4.24
CA GLU A 145 -4.68 0.47 -5.66
C GLU A 145 -3.69 -0.38 -6.44
N ILE A 146 -4.09 -0.64 -7.67
CA ILE A 146 -3.32 -1.38 -8.66
C ILE A 146 -3.31 -0.54 -9.93
N ALA A 147 -2.14 -0.29 -10.49
CA ALA A 147 -1.96 0.38 -11.76
C ALA A 147 -1.67 -0.64 -12.86
N LEU A 148 -2.32 -0.42 -14.01
CA LEU A 148 -2.12 -1.16 -15.25
C LEU A 148 -1.41 -0.24 -16.23
N LEU A 149 -0.38 -0.76 -16.88
CA LEU A 149 0.20 -0.19 -18.08
C LEU A 149 -0.46 -0.88 -19.28
N LEU A 150 -1.31 -0.14 -19.98
CA LEU A 150 -2.01 -0.63 -21.17
C LEU A 150 -1.26 -0.21 -22.43
N ASN A 151 -1.11 -1.15 -23.35
CA ASN A 151 -0.56 -0.92 -24.68
C ASN A 151 -1.70 -0.82 -25.70
N HIS A 152 -1.75 0.29 -26.44
CA HIS A 152 -2.68 0.52 -27.53
C HIS A 152 -1.93 0.84 -28.84
N CYS A 153 -2.31 0.18 -29.92
CA CYS A 153 -1.83 0.50 -31.27
C CYS A 153 -2.92 0.27 -32.31
N ILE A 154 -3.02 1.16 -33.31
CA ILE A 154 -4.03 1.07 -34.37
C ILE A 154 -3.51 0.24 -35.55
N THR A 155 -2.41 0.68 -36.16
CA THR A 155 -1.73 -0.03 -37.26
C THR A 155 -0.60 -0.93 -36.77
N CYS A 156 -0.10 -0.69 -35.54
CA CYS A 156 0.94 -1.48 -34.87
C CYS A 156 2.23 -1.66 -35.71
N THR A 157 2.58 -0.68 -36.54
CA THR A 157 3.74 -0.78 -37.46
C THR A 157 5.05 -0.32 -36.83
N THR A 158 5.08 0.85 -36.19
CA THR A 158 6.33 1.46 -35.70
C THR A 158 6.26 1.89 -34.24
N VAL A 159 5.13 2.47 -33.82
CA VAL A 159 4.94 3.03 -32.49
C VAL A 159 3.69 2.44 -31.84
N LYS A 160 3.77 2.26 -30.53
CA LYS A 160 2.63 1.98 -29.66
C LYS A 160 2.50 3.05 -28.59
N ARG A 161 1.27 3.28 -28.15
CA ARG A 161 0.96 4.23 -27.08
C ARG A 161 0.66 3.49 -25.79
N LEU A 162 1.25 3.96 -24.70
CA LEU A 162 1.05 3.42 -23.37
C LEU A 162 0.15 4.35 -22.56
N TYR A 163 -0.83 3.76 -21.88
CA TYR A 163 -1.73 4.45 -20.95
C TYR A 163 -1.63 3.84 -19.56
N ILE A 164 -1.91 4.64 -18.53
CA ILE A 164 -2.02 4.15 -17.15
C ILE A 164 -3.47 4.16 -16.69
N VAL A 165 -3.89 3.04 -16.11
CA VAL A 165 -5.23 2.89 -15.51
C VAL A 165 -5.07 2.44 -14.08
N ILE A 166 -5.74 3.11 -13.15
CA ILE A 166 -5.73 2.75 -11.73
C ILE A 166 -7.04 2.08 -11.35
N TYR A 167 -6.96 0.95 -10.67
CA TYR A 167 -8.07 0.24 -10.04
C TYR A 167 -8.04 0.41 -8.53
N SER A 168 -9.16 0.81 -7.94
CA SER A 168 -9.34 0.89 -6.48
C SER A 168 -10.05 -0.35 -5.93
N GLU A 169 -9.41 -1.07 -5.01
CA GLU A 169 -10.03 -2.18 -4.26
C GLU A 169 -11.08 -1.71 -3.24
N VAL A 170 -11.22 -0.40 -3.03
CA VAL A 170 -12.26 0.16 -2.15
C VAL A 170 -13.52 0.46 -2.94
N THR A 171 -13.42 1.30 -3.95
CA THR A 171 -14.58 1.74 -4.75
C THR A 171 -14.93 0.75 -5.85
N LYS A 172 -13.98 -0.14 -6.22
CA LYS A 172 -14.07 -1.08 -7.34
C LYS A 172 -14.16 -0.39 -8.71
N GLU A 173 -13.67 0.84 -8.78
CA GLU A 173 -13.68 1.66 -9.99
C GLU A 173 -12.34 1.58 -10.73
N TRP A 174 -12.42 1.82 -12.04
CA TRP A 174 -11.28 1.90 -12.94
C TRP A 174 -11.20 3.33 -13.47
N VAL A 175 -10.05 3.97 -13.30
CA VAL A 175 -9.84 5.36 -13.70
C VAL A 175 -8.65 5.43 -14.65
N LEU A 176 -8.92 5.86 -15.89
CA LEU A 176 -7.88 6.24 -16.85
C LEU A 176 -7.18 7.49 -16.33
N GLN A 177 -5.85 7.43 -16.23
CA GLN A 177 -5.05 8.56 -15.78
C GLN A 177 -4.67 9.44 -16.98
N ASP A 178 -4.41 10.72 -16.71
CA ASP A 178 -3.88 11.67 -17.69
C ASP A 178 -2.39 11.37 -17.94
N PHE A 179 -2.12 10.26 -18.61
CA PHE A 179 -0.78 9.78 -18.92
C PHE A 179 -0.78 9.11 -20.29
N GLU A 180 0.11 9.57 -21.16
CA GLU A 180 0.39 8.97 -22.46
C GLU A 180 1.90 8.89 -22.68
N LEU A 181 2.37 7.75 -23.19
CA LEU A 181 3.77 7.58 -23.58
C LEU A 181 3.87 6.80 -24.90
N ASP A 182 4.44 7.43 -25.91
CA ASP A 182 4.72 6.81 -27.20
C ASP A 182 6.09 6.11 -27.18
N VAL A 183 6.12 4.82 -27.49
CA VAL A 183 7.34 4.00 -27.56
C VAL A 183 7.39 3.15 -28.82
N ALA A 184 8.58 2.71 -29.21
CA ALA A 184 8.73 1.76 -30.31
C ALA A 184 7.93 0.47 -30.06
N ILE A 185 7.37 -0.10 -31.13
CA ILE A 185 6.44 -1.24 -31.05
C ILE A 185 7.03 -2.45 -30.30
N ASP A 186 8.33 -2.69 -30.46
CA ASP A 186 9.13 -3.77 -29.88
C ASP A 186 9.66 -3.45 -28.46
N SER A 187 9.52 -2.20 -28.02
CA SER A 187 9.98 -1.78 -26.70
C SER A 187 9.16 -2.41 -25.58
N VAL A 188 9.83 -3.06 -24.63
CA VAL A 188 9.19 -3.56 -23.40
C VAL A 188 9.46 -2.57 -22.29
N VAL A 189 8.40 -1.89 -21.85
CA VAL A 189 8.48 -0.90 -20.78
C VAL A 189 8.03 -1.54 -19.48
N THR A 190 8.87 -1.41 -18.45
CA THR A 190 8.58 -1.84 -17.08
C THR A 190 8.25 -0.62 -16.24
N SER A 191 7.31 -0.76 -15.29
CA SER A 191 6.90 0.33 -14.40
C SER A 191 7.30 0.09 -12.94
N ARG A 192 7.59 1.17 -12.21
CA ARG A 192 7.81 1.16 -10.77
C ARG A 192 7.19 2.39 -10.13
N PHE A 193 6.23 2.14 -9.26
CA PHE A 193 5.62 3.15 -8.40
C PHE A 193 6.49 3.34 -7.15
N PRO A 194 7.01 4.55 -6.90
CA PRO A 194 7.75 4.87 -5.70
C PRO A 194 6.80 4.97 -4.48
N TYR A 195 7.38 5.07 -3.29
CA TYR A 195 6.61 5.32 -2.08
C TYR A 195 6.20 6.80 -2.03
N ALA A 196 4.96 7.08 -2.44
CA ALA A 196 4.40 8.42 -2.53
C ALA A 196 2.92 8.42 -2.10
N SER A 197 2.41 9.57 -1.64
CA SER A 197 0.97 9.71 -1.40
C SER A 197 0.19 9.83 -2.71
N ILE A 198 0.72 10.59 -3.66
CA ILE A 198 0.13 10.83 -4.98
C ILE A 198 0.74 9.82 -5.97
N SER A 199 -0.07 9.43 -6.96
CA SER A 199 0.37 8.52 -8.02
C SER A 199 1.50 9.12 -8.85
N GLU A 200 2.62 8.42 -8.83
CA GLU A 200 3.86 8.76 -9.53
C GLU A 200 4.46 7.47 -10.05
N VAL A 201 5.19 7.55 -11.16
CA VAL A 201 5.74 6.35 -11.77
C VAL A 201 7.06 6.64 -12.45
N ILE A 202 7.99 5.70 -12.29
CA ILE A 202 9.21 5.62 -13.07
C ILE A 202 9.02 4.46 -14.03
N LEU A 203 9.24 4.72 -15.31
CA LEU A 203 9.20 3.68 -16.34
C LEU A 203 10.56 3.57 -17.00
N TRP A 204 10.89 2.41 -17.54
CA TRP A 204 12.10 2.27 -18.35
C TRP A 204 11.92 1.20 -19.41
N ASP A 205 12.61 1.42 -20.53
CA ASP A 205 12.86 0.40 -21.54
C ASP A 205 14.33 -0.06 -21.45
N LYS A 206 14.87 -0.65 -22.52
CA LYS A 206 16.26 -1.11 -22.56
C LYS A 206 17.29 0.02 -22.52
N HIS A 207 16.92 1.25 -22.88
CA HIS A 207 17.85 2.34 -23.18
C HIS A 207 17.56 3.63 -22.40
N ARG A 208 16.30 3.86 -22.01
CA ARG A 208 15.82 5.12 -21.45
C ARG A 208 15.02 4.88 -20.17
N VAL A 209 15.08 5.88 -19.30
CA VAL A 209 14.23 5.99 -18.11
C VAL A 209 13.30 7.18 -18.31
N TYR A 210 12.02 6.95 -18.10
CA TYR A 210 10.95 7.94 -18.14
C TYR A 210 10.46 8.19 -16.72
N TYR A 211 10.01 9.41 -16.46
CA TYR A 211 9.39 9.77 -15.20
C TYR A 211 8.03 10.41 -15.44
N SER A 212 7.17 10.27 -14.44
CA SER A 212 5.87 10.90 -14.37
C SER A 212 5.60 11.25 -12.91
N TYR A 213 5.68 12.55 -12.61
CA TYR A 213 5.57 13.12 -11.26
C TYR A 213 4.30 13.96 -11.11
N HIS A 214 3.96 14.29 -9.86
CA HIS A 214 2.87 15.19 -9.53
C HIS A 214 1.53 14.79 -10.16
N ASN A 215 1.08 13.56 -9.91
CA ASN A 215 -0.18 13.03 -10.45
C ASN A 215 -0.24 13.01 -11.98
N PHE A 216 0.83 12.53 -12.61
CA PHE A 216 0.96 12.43 -14.07
C PHE A 216 1.04 13.75 -14.85
N THR A 217 1.09 14.90 -14.18
CA THR A 217 1.17 16.22 -14.83
C THR A 217 2.56 16.58 -15.33
N VAL A 218 3.62 16.03 -14.72
CA VAL A 218 5.01 16.31 -15.10
C VAL A 218 5.65 15.04 -15.62
N THR A 219 5.72 14.91 -16.95
CA THR A 219 6.27 13.73 -17.63
C THR A 219 7.52 14.09 -18.43
N GLY A 220 8.42 13.12 -18.58
CA GLY A 220 9.60 13.33 -19.40
C GLY A 220 10.54 12.14 -19.45
N VAL A 221 11.60 12.29 -20.24
CA VAL A 221 12.74 11.36 -20.28
C VAL A 221 13.82 11.91 -19.36
N LEU A 222 14.37 11.04 -18.53
CA LEU A 222 15.47 11.36 -17.63
C LEU A 222 16.68 11.80 -18.46
N GLN A 223 17.12 13.04 -18.28
CA GLN A 223 18.21 13.61 -19.06
C GLN A 223 19.57 13.22 -18.50
N THR A 224 20.59 13.23 -19.36
CA THR A 224 21.99 13.14 -18.95
C THR A 224 22.74 14.31 -19.59
N PRO A 225 23.85 14.78 -18.99
CA PRO A 225 24.54 15.98 -19.47
C PRO A 225 24.96 15.95 -20.95
N THR A 226 25.12 14.77 -21.53
CA THR A 226 25.74 14.60 -22.85
C THR A 226 24.91 13.84 -23.88
N GLU A 227 23.83 13.13 -23.51
CA GLU A 227 23.22 12.13 -24.40
C GLU A 227 21.68 12.13 -24.46
N SER A 228 21.03 13.27 -24.17
CA SER A 228 19.56 13.46 -24.34
C SER A 228 18.70 12.31 -23.77
N GLY A 229 19.15 11.69 -22.67
CA GLY A 229 18.46 10.63 -21.95
C GLY A 229 18.62 9.19 -22.47
N ASN A 230 19.47 8.94 -23.48
CA ASN A 230 19.84 7.57 -23.86
C ASN A 230 21.03 7.08 -23.00
N LEU A 231 20.73 6.28 -21.97
CA LEU A 231 21.73 5.77 -21.03
C LEU A 231 22.67 4.74 -21.68
N SER A 232 22.20 4.00 -22.68
CA SER A 232 23.00 2.99 -23.39
C SER A 232 24.20 3.61 -24.09
N ARG A 233 24.08 4.81 -24.67
CA ARG A 233 25.21 5.49 -25.32
C ARG A 233 26.33 5.79 -24.33
N LEU A 234 25.98 6.23 -23.11
CA LEU A 234 26.93 6.48 -22.02
C LEU A 234 27.47 5.21 -21.35
N ALA A 235 26.84 4.08 -21.66
CA ALA A 235 27.19 2.76 -21.18
C ALA A 235 27.72 1.86 -22.30
N HIS A 236 28.32 2.42 -23.35
CA HIS A 236 28.96 1.67 -24.44
C HIS A 236 28.03 0.66 -25.13
N GLY A 237 26.77 1.04 -25.36
CA GLY A 237 25.76 0.21 -26.01
C GLY A 237 25.09 -0.82 -25.09
N SER A 238 25.45 -0.89 -23.80
CA SER A 238 24.81 -1.78 -22.84
C SER A 238 23.37 -1.38 -22.55
N VAL A 239 22.53 -2.32 -22.11
CA VAL A 239 21.11 -2.09 -21.78
C VAL A 239 20.88 -2.00 -20.28
N ILE A 240 19.77 -1.38 -19.91
CA ILE A 240 19.33 -1.28 -18.52
C ILE A 240 19.02 -2.69 -17.99
N SER A 241 19.72 -3.09 -16.94
CA SER A 241 19.54 -4.37 -16.27
C SER A 241 18.59 -4.25 -15.08
N THR A 242 18.71 -3.19 -14.27
CA THR A 242 17.90 -3.01 -13.07
C THR A 242 17.73 -1.53 -12.73
N VAL A 243 16.52 -1.15 -12.34
CA VAL A 243 16.24 0.16 -11.71
C VAL A 243 15.90 -0.09 -10.24
N PHE A 244 16.85 0.22 -9.37
CA PHE A 244 16.74 0.08 -7.92
C PHE A 244 16.25 1.39 -7.29
N THR A 245 15.30 1.30 -6.36
CA THR A 245 14.80 2.46 -5.59
C THR A 245 14.85 2.12 -4.11
N ASP A 246 15.36 3.03 -3.28
CA ASP A 246 15.32 2.90 -1.83
C ASP A 246 14.10 3.59 -1.19
N TYR A 247 13.99 3.55 0.13
CA TYR A 247 12.92 4.20 0.90
C TYR A 247 13.04 5.73 0.95
N TYR A 248 14.21 6.27 0.60
CA TYR A 248 14.52 7.69 0.68
C TYR A 248 14.33 8.42 -0.66
N GLY A 249 13.90 7.69 -1.70
CA GLY A 249 13.68 8.23 -3.04
C GLY A 249 14.95 8.30 -3.89
N ASN A 250 16.05 7.67 -3.46
CA ASN A 250 17.24 7.51 -4.27
C ASN A 250 17.04 6.39 -5.29
N ILE A 251 17.48 6.63 -6.52
CA ILE A 251 17.26 5.70 -7.63
C ILE A 251 18.60 5.44 -8.32
N ILE A 252 18.93 4.15 -8.45
CA ILE A 252 20.13 3.69 -9.15
C ILE A 252 19.69 2.88 -10.36
N VAL A 253 20.11 3.33 -11.53
CA VAL A 253 19.96 2.62 -12.79
C VAL A 253 21.25 1.87 -13.05
N LYS A 254 21.19 0.54 -13.05
CA LYS A 254 22.31 -0.34 -13.31
C LYS A 254 22.18 -0.92 -14.71
N MET A 255 23.22 -0.74 -15.52
CA MET A 255 23.36 -1.36 -16.83
C MET A 255 23.92 -2.78 -16.70
N GLU A 256 23.76 -3.62 -17.73
CA GLU A 256 24.30 -5.00 -17.71
C GLU A 256 25.82 -5.03 -17.53
N ASN A 257 26.53 -4.06 -18.12
CA ASN A 257 27.98 -3.92 -17.95
C ASN A 257 28.40 -3.23 -16.63
N ASN A 258 27.50 -3.17 -15.65
CA ASN A 258 27.70 -2.58 -14.34
C ASN A 258 28.02 -1.07 -14.31
N ILE A 259 27.87 -0.35 -15.43
CA ILE A 259 27.80 1.11 -15.40
C ILE A 259 26.52 1.51 -14.67
N MET A 260 26.64 2.51 -13.79
CA MET A 260 25.55 2.94 -12.94
C MET A 260 25.26 4.43 -13.11
N PHE A 261 23.99 4.77 -13.06
CA PHE A 261 23.50 6.14 -13.04
C PHE A 261 22.67 6.36 -11.79
N PHE A 262 22.77 7.56 -11.23
CA PHE A 262 22.02 7.98 -10.07
C PHE A 262 21.12 9.16 -10.43
N PHE A 263 19.91 9.10 -9.92
CA PHE A 263 19.03 10.24 -9.84
C PHE A 263 18.15 10.10 -8.61
N LYS A 264 17.41 11.15 -8.32
CA LYS A 264 16.47 11.16 -7.21
C LYS A 264 15.06 11.33 -7.73
N ILE A 265 14.08 10.84 -6.99
CA ILE A 265 12.69 11.15 -7.31
C ILE A 265 12.49 12.68 -7.37
N TYR A 266 11.70 13.16 -8.33
CA TYR A 266 11.49 14.58 -8.66
C TYR A 266 12.65 15.29 -9.34
N THR A 267 13.73 14.59 -9.69
CA THR A 267 14.82 15.17 -10.48
C THR A 267 14.68 14.71 -11.93
N THR A 268 14.93 15.62 -12.87
CA THR A 268 14.72 15.37 -14.29
C THR A 268 15.97 14.87 -15.00
N ASP A 269 17.08 14.77 -14.29
CA ASP A 269 18.38 14.40 -14.84
C ASP A 269 19.15 13.41 -13.94
N ALA A 270 20.08 12.70 -14.55
CA ALA A 270 20.88 11.66 -13.91
C ALA A 270 22.37 11.89 -14.09
N VAL A 271 23.13 11.43 -13.11
CA VAL A 271 24.60 11.49 -13.09
C VAL A 271 25.18 10.10 -13.17
N LYS A 272 26.27 9.94 -13.92
CA LYS A 272 27.03 8.69 -13.97
C LYS A 272 27.81 8.51 -12.67
N LEU A 273 27.66 7.35 -12.02
CA LEU A 273 28.38 6.97 -10.81
C LEU A 273 29.77 6.39 -11.13
N HIS A 274 30.62 6.27 -10.12
CA HIS A 274 31.93 5.64 -10.27
C HIS A 274 31.78 4.13 -10.56
N LEU A 275 32.76 3.57 -11.29
CA LEU A 275 32.82 2.14 -11.56
C LEU A 275 33.28 1.40 -10.29
N TRP A 276 32.47 0.44 -9.84
CA TRP A 276 32.75 -0.35 -8.63
C TRP A 276 33.14 -1.78 -8.91
N THR A 277 32.77 -2.31 -10.07
CA THR A 277 32.98 -3.71 -10.41
C THR A 277 33.28 -3.87 -11.89
N ASN A 278 33.85 -5.01 -12.24
CA ASN A 278 34.16 -5.36 -13.62
C ASN A 278 32.87 -5.49 -14.44
N ASN A 279 32.92 -5.20 -15.74
CA ASN A 279 31.77 -5.24 -16.64
C ASN A 279 31.13 -6.63 -16.80
N GLN A 280 31.85 -7.70 -16.46
CA GLN A 280 31.39 -9.09 -16.57
C GLN A 280 30.81 -9.65 -15.27
N THR A 281 31.12 -9.04 -14.11
CA THR A 281 30.71 -9.60 -12.81
C THR A 281 29.20 -9.44 -12.62
N LYS A 282 28.48 -10.54 -12.39
CA LYS A 282 27.05 -10.48 -12.09
C LYS A 282 26.85 -9.83 -10.74
N SER A 283 26.05 -8.79 -10.69
CA SER A 283 25.75 -8.08 -9.45
C SER A 283 24.34 -7.50 -9.40
N LEU A 284 23.81 -7.30 -8.20
CA LEU A 284 22.48 -6.74 -7.98
C LEU A 284 22.42 -5.91 -6.70
N PHE A 285 21.52 -4.94 -6.66
CA PHE A 285 21.29 -4.12 -5.47
C PHE A 285 20.30 -4.75 -4.51
N PHE A 286 20.62 -4.69 -3.22
CA PHE A 286 19.75 -5.13 -2.13
C PHE A 286 19.66 -4.05 -1.05
N LEU A 287 18.48 -3.90 -0.47
CA LEU A 287 18.22 -3.01 0.65
C LEU A 287 17.90 -3.86 1.88
N ASN A 288 18.67 -3.70 2.96
CA ASN A 288 18.35 -4.40 4.20
C ASN A 288 17.22 -3.68 4.98
N ALA A 289 16.76 -4.30 6.06
CA ALA A 289 15.69 -3.75 6.90
C ALA A 289 16.05 -2.41 7.58
N SER A 290 17.35 -2.13 7.77
CA SER A 290 17.85 -0.85 8.31
C SER A 290 17.98 0.26 7.26
N GLY A 291 17.66 -0.02 6.00
CA GLY A 291 17.81 0.92 4.90
C GLY A 291 19.25 1.09 4.39
N LYS A 292 20.17 0.19 4.74
CA LYS A 292 21.52 0.14 4.15
C LYS A 292 21.47 -0.59 2.81
N ILE A 293 22.19 -0.04 1.83
CA ILE A 293 22.24 -0.53 0.46
C ILE A 293 23.48 -1.40 0.31
N TYR A 294 23.29 -2.57 -0.29
CA TYR A 294 24.34 -3.55 -0.59
C TYR A 294 24.40 -3.79 -2.09
N LEU A 295 25.61 -3.96 -2.61
CA LEU A 295 25.85 -4.57 -3.90
C LEU A 295 26.22 -6.03 -3.67
N ILE A 296 25.41 -6.93 -4.20
CA ILE A 296 25.60 -8.38 -4.08
C ILE A 296 26.26 -8.86 -5.36
N TYR A 297 27.42 -9.50 -5.22
CA TYR A 297 28.13 -10.15 -6.31
C TYR A 297 27.79 -11.63 -6.35
N VAL A 298 27.65 -12.16 -7.56
CA VAL A 298 27.45 -13.58 -7.83
C VAL A 298 28.58 -14.03 -8.75
N PHE A 299 29.47 -14.85 -8.21
CA PHE A 299 30.60 -15.41 -8.95
C PHE A 299 30.21 -16.70 -9.68
N ASP A 300 31.02 -17.11 -10.65
CA ASP A 300 30.70 -18.26 -11.51
C ASP A 300 30.71 -19.60 -10.77
N ASP A 301 31.43 -19.69 -9.65
CA ASP A 301 31.39 -20.82 -8.72
C ASP A 301 30.11 -20.89 -7.86
N GLY A 302 29.20 -19.91 -8.04
CA GLY A 302 27.97 -19.76 -7.26
C GLY A 302 28.16 -19.10 -5.90
N THR A 303 29.37 -18.61 -5.59
CA THR A 303 29.63 -17.85 -4.37
C THR A 303 28.93 -16.50 -4.44
N ILE A 304 28.22 -16.15 -3.37
CA ILE A 304 27.52 -14.87 -3.22
C ILE A 304 28.26 -14.04 -2.18
N TYR A 305 28.63 -12.80 -2.55
CA TYR A 305 29.33 -11.88 -1.67
C TYR A 305 28.60 -10.52 -1.59
N PRO A 306 28.04 -10.15 -0.43
CA PRO A 306 27.44 -8.83 -0.23
C PRO A 306 28.49 -7.78 0.19
N GLN A 307 28.45 -6.60 -0.41
CA GLN A 307 29.30 -5.46 -0.05
C GLN A 307 28.46 -4.20 0.21
N ASP A 308 28.74 -3.47 1.30
CA ASP A 308 28.12 -2.18 1.60
C ASP A 308 28.35 -1.20 0.43
N TYR A 309 27.28 -0.61 -0.11
CA TYR A 309 27.36 0.39 -1.17
C TYR A 309 27.05 1.81 -0.65
N PRO A 310 28.03 2.71 -0.57
CA PRO A 310 27.89 3.99 0.10
C PRO A 310 27.30 5.07 -0.82
N VAL A 311 26.02 4.94 -1.17
CA VAL A 311 25.30 5.89 -2.07
C VAL A 311 25.48 7.35 -1.66
N ARG A 312 25.49 7.65 -0.36
CA ARG A 312 25.68 9.01 0.14
C ARG A 312 27.07 9.57 -0.19
N LEU A 313 28.13 8.76 -0.08
CA LEU A 313 29.48 9.21 -0.42
C LEU A 313 29.64 9.37 -1.94
N GLU A 314 29.08 8.45 -2.72
CA GLU A 314 29.06 8.53 -4.18
C GLU A 314 28.40 9.82 -4.67
N THR A 315 27.22 10.13 -4.13
CA THR A 315 26.46 11.33 -4.49
C THR A 315 27.18 12.61 -4.07
N GLN A 316 27.77 12.65 -2.86
CA GLN A 316 28.59 13.79 -2.41
C GLN A 316 29.84 14.01 -3.26
N SER A 317 30.50 12.94 -3.68
CA SER A 317 31.66 13.01 -4.58
C SER A 317 31.30 13.66 -5.91
N ILE A 318 30.13 13.32 -6.47
CA ILE A 318 29.63 13.92 -7.71
C ILE A 318 29.15 15.36 -7.49
N ALA A 319 28.51 15.65 -6.36
CA ALA A 319 28.10 17.00 -5.97
C ALA A 319 29.27 17.98 -6.00
N SER A 320 30.43 17.55 -5.50
CA SER A 320 31.64 18.37 -5.48
C SER A 320 32.07 18.84 -6.88
N LYS A 321 31.85 18.00 -7.90
CA LYS A 321 32.20 18.30 -9.30
C LYS A 321 31.17 19.21 -9.97
N THR A 322 29.89 19.05 -9.63
CA THR A 322 28.77 19.75 -10.26
C THR A 322 28.42 21.09 -9.59
N LYS A 323 28.96 21.37 -8.40
CA LYS A 323 28.61 22.52 -7.55
C LYS A 323 27.11 22.61 -7.21
N GLU A 324 26.36 21.53 -7.43
CA GLU A 324 24.94 21.42 -7.08
C GLU A 324 24.80 21.37 -5.55
N LYS A 325 23.90 22.19 -4.99
CA LYS A 325 23.64 22.25 -3.55
C LYS A 325 22.18 21.95 -3.26
N CYS A 326 21.89 21.50 -2.05
CA CYS A 326 20.51 21.42 -1.59
C CYS A 326 20.00 22.84 -1.25
N PRO A 327 18.79 23.25 -1.68
CA PRO A 327 18.25 24.57 -1.39
C PRO A 327 17.92 24.76 0.11
N PHE A 328 17.80 23.68 0.88
CA PHE A 328 17.62 23.72 2.33
C PHE A 328 18.74 22.99 3.07
N ILE A 329 18.87 23.31 4.35
CA ILE A 329 19.91 22.77 5.25
C ILE A 329 19.32 21.65 6.08
N ILE A 330 18.12 21.89 6.65
CA ILE A 330 17.46 20.98 7.57
C ILE A 330 15.99 20.84 7.20
N PHE A 331 15.48 19.61 7.28
CA PHE A 331 14.06 19.32 7.25
C PHE A 331 13.71 18.32 8.35
N HIS A 332 12.95 18.76 9.35
CA HIS A 332 12.59 17.99 10.54
C HIS A 332 11.07 17.82 10.67
N HIS A 333 10.64 16.77 11.35
CA HIS A 333 9.23 16.54 11.66
C HIS A 333 9.07 15.66 12.91
N ASN A 334 7.90 15.67 13.52
CA ASN A 334 7.55 14.74 14.62
C ASN A 334 6.71 13.53 14.20
N ILE A 335 6.64 13.22 12.90
CA ILE A 335 5.92 12.06 12.37
C ILE A 335 6.70 10.76 12.65
N MET A 336 6.31 10.06 13.70
CA MET A 336 6.98 8.84 14.16
C MET A 336 6.50 7.59 13.45
N TYR A 337 5.19 7.48 13.17
CA TYR A 337 4.59 6.26 12.64
C TYR A 337 4.27 6.37 11.15
N ILE A 338 4.29 5.22 10.46
CA ILE A 338 3.88 5.12 9.05
C ILE A 338 2.36 4.98 8.90
N SER A 339 1.65 4.68 9.98
CA SER A 339 0.20 4.47 10.00
C SER A 339 -0.40 4.97 11.31
N TYR A 340 -1.43 5.79 11.21
CA TYR A 340 -2.24 6.30 12.29
C TYR A 340 -3.68 5.83 12.10
N VAL A 341 -4.38 5.55 13.20
CA VAL A 341 -5.83 5.33 13.20
C VAL A 341 -6.46 6.55 13.83
N LEU A 342 -7.38 7.19 13.12
CA LEU A 342 -8.12 8.35 13.59
C LEU A 342 -9.57 7.94 13.85
N ASP A 343 -9.92 7.90 15.13
CA ASP A 343 -11.27 7.59 15.57
C ASP A 343 -12.19 8.81 15.43
N LYS A 344 -13.50 8.57 15.50
CA LYS A 344 -14.50 9.63 15.42
C LYS A 344 -14.32 10.62 16.57
N GLY A 345 -14.43 11.92 16.28
CA GLY A 345 -14.28 12.98 17.28
C GLY A 345 -12.82 13.27 17.69
N HIS A 346 -11.86 12.47 17.24
CA HIS A 346 -10.44 12.70 17.50
C HIS A 346 -9.81 13.56 16.40
N TYR A 347 -8.66 14.13 16.70
CA TYR A 347 -7.81 14.85 15.75
C TYR A 347 -6.40 14.27 15.72
N LEU A 348 -5.71 14.42 14.59
CA LEU A 348 -4.31 14.04 14.41
C LEU A 348 -3.50 15.28 14.05
N SER A 349 -2.55 15.65 14.91
CA SER A 349 -1.68 16.81 14.70
C SER A 349 -0.22 16.40 14.55
N PHE A 350 0.49 17.03 13.61
CA PHE A 350 1.95 16.92 13.47
C PHE A 350 2.56 18.27 13.08
N TRP A 351 3.87 18.42 13.28
CA TRP A 351 4.62 19.55 12.79
C TRP A 351 5.77 19.11 11.87
N ALA A 352 6.12 20.00 10.94
CA ALA A 352 7.32 19.89 10.12
C ALA A 352 8.02 21.24 10.05
N GLN A 353 9.35 21.24 10.00
CA GLN A 353 10.19 22.42 9.99
C GLN A 353 11.20 22.33 8.85
N ILE A 354 11.40 23.44 8.13
CA ILE A 354 12.44 23.59 7.12
C ILE A 354 13.32 24.79 7.47
N VAL A 355 14.63 24.62 7.36
CA VAL A 355 15.64 25.66 7.55
C VAL A 355 16.43 25.85 6.26
N TYR A 356 16.52 27.07 5.77
CA TYR A 356 17.15 27.40 4.49
C TYR A 356 17.78 28.81 4.50
N PRO A 357 18.74 29.10 3.61
CA PRO A 357 19.34 30.43 3.51
C PRO A 357 18.30 31.50 3.17
N GLU A 358 18.49 32.73 3.67
CA GLU A 358 17.67 33.87 3.26
C GLU A 358 17.60 34.00 1.73
N ASN A 359 16.45 34.46 1.22
CA ASN A 359 16.13 34.63 -0.20
C ASN A 359 15.85 33.36 -1.03
N ALA A 360 15.88 32.15 -0.46
CA ALA A 360 15.50 30.94 -1.22
C ALA A 360 13.97 30.73 -1.32
N GLY A 361 13.16 31.39 -0.49
CA GLY A 361 11.69 31.38 -0.60
C GLY A 361 10.99 30.04 -0.36
N LEU A 362 11.65 29.06 0.24
CA LEU A 362 11.12 27.69 0.36
C LEU A 362 9.90 27.58 1.29
N TYR A 363 9.10 26.53 1.08
CA TYR A 363 7.94 26.21 1.92
C TYR A 363 7.78 24.69 2.08
N ILE A 364 6.88 24.29 2.98
CA ILE A 364 6.56 22.89 3.26
C ILE A 364 5.25 22.55 2.54
N THR A 365 5.27 21.49 1.74
CA THR A 365 4.10 20.99 1.02
C THR A 365 3.51 19.80 1.76
N VAL A 366 2.19 19.83 1.99
CA VAL A 366 1.43 18.76 2.65
C VAL A 366 0.31 18.31 1.72
N GLU A 367 0.53 17.14 1.11
CA GLU A 367 -0.32 16.55 0.09
C GLU A 367 -1.02 15.31 0.66
N SER A 368 -2.33 15.23 0.52
CA SER A 368 -3.14 14.07 0.91
C SER A 368 -3.80 13.45 -0.32
N TYR A 369 -3.81 12.13 -0.38
CA TYR A 369 -4.47 11.36 -1.43
C TYR A 369 -5.38 10.31 -0.79
N GLY A 370 -6.58 10.13 -1.34
CA GLY A 370 -7.63 9.29 -0.80
C GLY A 370 -8.99 10.00 -0.78
N PRO A 371 -9.99 9.42 -0.09
CA PRO A 371 -11.32 10.01 -0.02
C PRO A 371 -11.30 11.32 0.79
N ASP A 372 -12.12 12.30 0.37
CA ASP A 372 -12.27 13.58 1.07
C ASP A 372 -13.16 13.42 2.31
N ILE A 373 -12.57 12.89 3.39
CA ILE A 373 -13.25 12.55 4.66
C ILE A 373 -12.65 13.24 5.89
N LEU A 374 -11.59 14.04 5.71
CA LEU A 374 -10.94 14.81 6.78
C LEU A 374 -10.82 16.26 6.37
N LYS A 375 -11.07 17.15 7.32
CA LYS A 375 -10.66 18.55 7.22
C LYS A 375 -9.21 18.68 7.66
N LYS A 376 -8.52 19.66 7.07
CA LYS A 376 -7.13 19.98 7.33
C LYS A 376 -7.04 21.45 7.72
N GLU A 377 -6.54 21.70 8.91
CA GLU A 377 -6.11 23.02 9.36
C GLU A 377 -4.60 23.08 9.44
N SER A 378 -4.03 24.25 9.15
CA SER A 378 -2.58 24.45 9.21
C SER A 378 -2.24 25.82 9.76
N GLN A 379 -1.29 25.85 10.68
CA GLN A 379 -0.67 27.06 11.21
C GLN A 379 0.79 27.11 10.77
N VAL A 380 1.24 28.25 10.26
CA VAL A 380 2.64 28.45 9.84
C VAL A 380 3.29 29.48 10.76
N LEU A 381 4.44 29.11 11.31
CA LEU A 381 5.35 29.97 12.04
C LEU A 381 6.59 30.22 11.20
N TYR A 382 7.07 31.45 11.20
CA TYR A 382 8.22 31.88 10.43
C TYR A 382 9.16 32.73 11.29
N GLU A 383 10.45 32.43 11.19
CA GLU A 383 11.51 33.11 11.90
C GLU A 383 12.70 33.34 10.96
N ILE A 384 13.37 34.48 11.11
CA ILE A 384 14.60 34.80 10.41
C ILE A 384 15.67 35.09 11.45
N ALA A 385 16.80 34.38 11.38
CA ALA A 385 17.92 34.60 12.26
C ALA A 385 19.23 34.25 11.56
N SER A 386 20.23 35.13 11.70
CA SER A 386 21.63 34.87 11.28
C SER A 386 21.80 34.45 9.82
N GLY A 387 21.04 35.03 8.88
CA GLY A 387 21.14 34.69 7.45
C GLY A 387 20.31 33.47 7.03
N TYR A 388 19.52 32.91 7.95
CA TYR A 388 18.69 31.73 7.71
C TYR A 388 17.22 32.00 8.04
N CYS A 389 16.36 31.37 7.24
CA CYS A 389 14.93 31.33 7.39
C CYS A 389 14.49 29.98 7.94
N THR A 390 13.69 29.98 9.00
CA THR A 390 13.04 28.80 9.57
C THR A 390 11.54 28.91 9.37
N LYS A 391 10.93 27.92 8.71
CA LYS A 391 9.48 27.79 8.61
C LYS A 391 9.03 26.51 9.29
N THR A 392 8.12 26.62 10.24
CA THR A 392 7.48 25.49 10.91
C THR A 392 5.99 25.50 10.55
N ILE A 393 5.49 24.38 10.02
CA ILE A 393 4.06 24.16 9.82
C ILE A 393 3.55 23.16 10.86
N THR A 394 2.46 23.49 11.52
CA THR A 394 1.66 22.55 12.32
C THR A 394 0.40 22.25 11.55
N VAL A 395 0.09 20.98 11.33
CA VAL A 395 -1.08 20.53 10.59
C VAL A 395 -1.93 19.64 11.49
N THR A 396 -3.24 19.89 11.47
CA THR A 396 -4.24 19.11 12.21
C THR A 396 -5.29 18.57 11.26
N PHE A 397 -5.48 17.25 11.30
CA PHE A 397 -6.55 16.55 10.61
C PHE A 397 -7.67 16.18 11.58
N TYR A 398 -8.93 16.39 11.18
CA TYR A 398 -10.11 16.07 11.99
C TYR A 398 -11.36 15.85 11.14
N GLN A 399 -12.43 15.30 11.74
CA GLN A 399 -13.76 15.18 11.13
C GLN A 399 -14.76 16.17 11.73
N THR A 400 -15.69 16.66 10.92
CA THR A 400 -16.81 17.53 11.35
C THR A 400 -18.18 16.85 11.17
N VAL A 401 -18.19 15.54 10.96
CA VAL A 401 -19.42 14.80 10.64
C VAL A 401 -20.18 14.51 11.92
N ASP A 402 -21.44 14.96 11.97
CA ASP A 402 -22.38 14.60 13.03
C ASP A 402 -23.03 13.24 12.73
N TYR A 403 -22.89 12.30 13.66
CA TYR A 403 -23.43 10.95 13.55
C TYR A 403 -24.67 10.72 14.44
N GLU A 404 -25.11 11.69 15.24
CA GLU A 404 -26.09 11.48 16.32
C GLU A 404 -27.55 11.51 15.82
N ALA A 405 -27.87 12.36 14.83
CA ALA A 405 -29.25 12.62 14.40
C ALA A 405 -29.56 12.13 12.96
N VAL A 406 -28.86 11.10 12.48
CA VAL A 406 -28.99 10.64 11.08
C VAL A 406 -29.91 9.42 10.94
N LYS A 407 -30.76 9.43 9.91
CA LYS A 407 -31.68 8.32 9.60
C LYS A 407 -30.96 7.00 9.31
N ASP A 408 -29.77 7.07 8.72
CA ASP A 408 -28.95 5.90 8.39
C ASP A 408 -27.49 6.14 8.78
N TYR A 409 -27.20 5.82 10.04
CA TYR A 409 -25.86 5.88 10.62
C TYR A 409 -24.83 5.05 9.83
N PHE A 410 -25.20 3.86 9.36
CA PHE A 410 -24.25 2.95 8.71
C PHE A 410 -23.84 3.45 7.33
N THR A 411 -24.79 4.02 6.56
CA THR A 411 -24.46 4.65 5.28
C THR A 411 -23.57 5.87 5.48
N LEU A 412 -23.84 6.72 6.47
CA LEU A 412 -23.00 7.88 6.75
C LEU A 412 -21.60 7.46 7.23
N GLN A 413 -21.50 6.47 8.11
CA GLN A 413 -20.23 5.89 8.54
C GLN A 413 -19.45 5.34 7.35
N ASN A 414 -20.13 4.62 6.44
CA ASN A 414 -19.48 4.06 5.26
C ASN A 414 -18.89 5.11 4.33
N LYS A 415 -19.56 6.27 4.18
CA LYS A 415 -19.08 7.39 3.37
C LYS A 415 -17.89 8.13 4.00
N ASN A 416 -17.81 8.15 5.33
CA ASN A 416 -16.81 8.92 6.09
C ASN A 416 -15.71 8.03 6.72
N THR A 417 -15.62 6.77 6.31
CA THR A 417 -14.58 5.82 6.72
C THR A 417 -13.71 5.52 5.52
N GLY A 418 -12.40 5.59 5.68
CA GLY A 418 -11.48 5.39 4.56
C GLY A 418 -10.03 5.49 4.99
N LEU A 419 -9.15 5.43 3.99
CA LEU A 419 -7.72 5.54 4.20
C LEU A 419 -7.20 6.71 3.38
N LEU A 420 -6.50 7.63 4.03
CA LEU A 420 -5.76 8.68 3.37
C LEU A 420 -4.26 8.38 3.47
N VAL A 421 -3.53 8.68 2.41
CA VAL A 421 -2.07 8.70 2.42
C VAL A 421 -1.63 10.15 2.37
N VAL A 422 -0.82 10.55 3.34
CA VAL A 422 -0.33 11.92 3.50
C VAL A 422 1.16 11.94 3.24
N ARG A 423 1.61 12.94 2.47
CA ARG A 423 3.01 13.24 2.21
C ARG A 423 3.34 14.64 2.70
N VAL A 424 4.50 14.75 3.33
CA VAL A 424 5.07 16.00 3.82
C VAL A 424 6.47 16.13 3.24
N ARG A 425 6.74 17.22 2.54
CA ARG A 425 8.02 17.43 1.83
C ARG A 425 8.37 18.93 1.69
N PRO A 426 9.64 19.27 1.46
CA PRO A 426 10.05 20.58 0.96
C PRO A 426 9.42 20.90 -0.41
N SER A 427 9.27 22.20 -0.70
CA SER A 427 8.80 22.71 -2.00
C SER A 427 9.78 22.42 -3.13
N GLU A 428 11.08 22.55 -2.86
CA GLU A 428 12.15 22.31 -3.82
C GLU A 428 13.06 21.18 -3.37
N TYR A 429 13.61 20.47 -4.35
CA TYR A 429 14.41 19.28 -4.10
C TYR A 429 15.48 19.09 -5.16
N THR A 430 16.66 18.62 -4.74
CA THR A 430 17.77 18.30 -5.64
C THR A 430 18.36 16.93 -5.31
N LYS A 431 19.20 16.39 -6.21
CA LYS A 431 19.85 15.09 -6.02
C LYS A 431 20.73 15.05 -4.77
N MET A 432 21.20 16.22 -4.34
CA MET A 432 22.11 16.40 -3.21
C MET A 432 21.40 16.60 -1.87
N CYS A 433 20.08 16.77 -1.88
CA CYS A 433 19.32 16.95 -0.65
C CYS A 433 19.28 15.68 0.19
N PRO A 434 19.34 15.79 1.53
CA PRO A 434 19.06 14.66 2.40
C PRO A 434 17.63 14.15 2.19
N ALA A 435 17.37 12.93 2.64
CA ALA A 435 16.03 12.37 2.64
C ALA A 435 15.13 13.23 3.54
N ALA A 436 14.22 14.00 2.94
CA ALA A 436 13.38 14.96 3.64
C ALA A 436 11.90 14.61 3.58
N GLN A 437 11.45 13.86 2.57
CA GLN A 437 10.04 13.54 2.47
C GLN A 437 9.62 12.45 3.47
N LYS A 438 8.42 12.61 4.02
CA LYS A 438 7.75 11.62 4.86
C LYS A 438 6.39 11.29 4.28
N VAL A 439 6.09 9.99 4.17
CA VAL A 439 4.79 9.49 3.75
C VAL A 439 4.24 8.58 4.84
N PHE A 440 2.99 8.83 5.25
CA PHE A 440 2.28 8.08 6.28
C PHE A 440 0.80 7.94 5.93
N GLN A 441 0.11 7.04 6.62
CA GLN A 441 -1.30 6.75 6.38
C GLN A 441 -2.15 7.20 7.57
N VAL A 442 -3.35 7.67 7.27
CA VAL A 442 -4.39 7.97 8.24
C VAL A 442 -5.60 7.12 7.91
N ALA A 443 -5.78 6.07 8.69
CA ALA A 443 -6.93 5.19 8.65
C ALA A 443 -8.04 5.82 9.48
N VAL A 444 -9.09 6.31 8.83
CA VAL A 444 -10.21 7.00 9.49
C VAL A 444 -11.37 6.03 9.67
N GLY A 445 -11.76 5.79 10.92
CA GLY A 445 -12.87 4.91 11.28
C GLY A 445 -12.63 4.13 12.57
N CYS A 446 -13.42 3.08 12.78
CA CYS A 446 -13.33 2.26 13.97
C CYS A 446 -12.09 1.34 13.92
N ASP A 447 -11.25 1.43 14.94
CA ASP A 447 -10.11 0.54 15.13
C ASP A 447 -10.59 -0.88 15.50
N PHE A 448 -10.11 -1.91 14.80
CA PHE A 448 -10.47 -3.30 15.11
C PHE A 448 -9.91 -3.84 16.41
N SER A 449 -8.85 -3.24 16.94
CA SER A 449 -8.34 -3.59 18.27
C SER A 449 -9.28 -3.10 19.37
N LYS A 450 -10.17 -2.13 19.06
CA LYS A 450 -11.10 -1.58 20.03
C LYS A 450 -12.41 -2.37 20.09
N PHE A 451 -12.95 -2.51 21.28
CA PHE A 451 -14.26 -3.13 21.51
C PHE A 451 -14.96 -2.54 22.73
N ILE A 452 -16.29 -2.63 22.74
CA ILE A 452 -17.13 -2.17 23.86
C ILE A 452 -17.48 -3.38 24.74
N ALA A 453 -17.43 -3.17 26.06
CA ALA A 453 -17.89 -4.13 27.08
C ALA A 453 -18.74 -3.42 28.14
N VAL A 454 -19.60 -4.19 28.83
CA VAL A 454 -20.36 -3.66 29.98
C VAL A 454 -19.47 -3.75 31.22
N LYS A 455 -19.36 -2.65 31.98
CA LYS A 455 -18.57 -2.57 33.21
C LYS A 455 -18.96 -3.67 34.19
N GLY A 456 -17.95 -4.39 34.69
CA GLY A 456 -18.14 -5.49 35.65
C GLY A 456 -18.50 -6.84 35.02
N PHE A 457 -18.57 -6.96 33.69
CA PHE A 457 -18.83 -8.23 32.99
C PHE A 457 -17.63 -8.69 32.18
N ASP A 458 -17.08 -9.85 32.54
CA ASP A 458 -15.98 -10.46 31.78
C ASP A 458 -16.50 -11.25 30.56
N ARG A 459 -16.04 -10.88 29.37
CA ARG A 459 -16.32 -11.60 28.11
C ARG A 459 -15.85 -13.05 28.13
N LYS A 460 -14.76 -13.38 28.84
CA LYS A 460 -14.21 -14.74 28.89
C LYS A 460 -15.14 -15.74 29.58
N SER A 461 -16.06 -15.24 30.41
CA SER A 461 -17.05 -16.07 31.10
C SER A 461 -18.19 -16.53 30.19
N CYS A 462 -18.34 -15.93 29.01
CA CYS A 462 -19.45 -16.21 28.12
C CYS A 462 -19.15 -17.34 27.13
N ARG A 463 -19.80 -18.49 27.32
CA ARG A 463 -19.71 -19.65 26.43
C ARG A 463 -21.02 -19.83 25.69
N TRP A 464 -20.95 -20.09 24.39
CA TRP A 464 -22.13 -20.35 23.59
C TRP A 464 -22.82 -21.65 24.07
N HIS A 465 -24.10 -21.57 24.39
CA HIS A 465 -24.94 -22.74 24.66
C HIS A 465 -26.41 -22.42 24.37
N ASP A 466 -27.13 -23.40 23.83
CA ASP A 466 -28.58 -23.26 23.70
C ASP A 466 -29.22 -23.18 25.09
N PHE A 467 -29.98 -22.12 25.36
CA PHE A 467 -30.76 -22.03 26.61
C PHE A 467 -32.16 -21.47 26.39
N PHE A 468 -33.03 -21.91 27.28
CA PHE A 468 -34.38 -21.43 27.40
C PHE A 468 -34.54 -20.75 28.75
N TYR A 469 -35.33 -19.70 28.79
CA TYR A 469 -35.75 -19.08 30.05
C TYR A 469 -37.27 -19.06 30.14
N ILE A 470 -37.77 -19.07 31.36
CA ILE A 470 -39.20 -19.16 31.66
C ILE A 470 -39.64 -17.87 32.32
N ILE A 471 -40.61 -17.19 31.72
CA ILE A 471 -41.28 -16.03 32.31
C ILE A 471 -42.55 -16.55 32.99
N LYS A 472 -42.70 -16.26 34.28
CA LYS A 472 -43.89 -16.66 35.04
C LYS A 472 -45.11 -15.90 34.51
N LYS A 473 -46.25 -16.57 34.42
CA LYS A 473 -47.53 -15.95 34.01
C LYS A 473 -47.92 -14.72 34.83
N SER A 474 -47.49 -14.66 36.09
CA SER A 474 -47.70 -13.53 37.01
C SER A 474 -46.84 -12.30 36.70
N TYR A 475 -46.02 -12.31 35.65
CA TYR A 475 -45.20 -11.17 35.24
C TYR A 475 -45.50 -10.75 33.80
N LEU A 476 -46.55 -11.32 33.20
CA LEU A 476 -46.99 -11.00 31.85
C LEU A 476 -48.25 -10.14 31.94
N ARG A 477 -48.33 -9.09 31.10
CA ARG A 477 -49.42 -8.10 31.10
C ARG A 477 -50.81 -8.74 31.06
N ASP A 478 -50.99 -9.74 30.20
CA ASP A 478 -52.29 -10.40 29.98
C ASP A 478 -52.57 -11.56 30.95
N ARG A 479 -51.65 -11.82 31.90
CA ARG A 479 -51.78 -12.87 32.94
C ARG A 479 -52.27 -14.23 32.38
N PRO A 480 -51.60 -14.81 31.37
CA PRO A 480 -52.06 -16.04 30.71
C PRO A 480 -52.10 -17.24 31.67
N SER A 481 -52.81 -18.31 31.29
CA SER A 481 -52.96 -19.49 32.15
C SER A 481 -51.66 -20.28 32.39
N LYS A 482 -50.67 -20.14 31.49
CA LYS A 482 -49.39 -20.88 31.48
C LYS A 482 -48.19 -19.94 31.45
N ASN A 483 -47.07 -20.40 31.98
CA ASN A 483 -45.78 -19.71 31.88
C ASN A 483 -45.29 -19.68 30.42
N LEU A 484 -44.59 -18.61 30.05
CA LEU A 484 -43.99 -18.47 28.73
C LEU A 484 -42.57 -19.03 28.75
N ARG A 485 -42.29 -20.01 27.89
CA ARG A 485 -40.94 -20.56 27.68
C ARG A 485 -40.35 -19.97 26.40
N VAL A 486 -39.23 -19.27 26.52
CA VAL A 486 -38.59 -18.56 25.39
C VAL A 486 -37.23 -19.19 25.10
N LYS A 487 -36.93 -19.45 23.82
CA LYS A 487 -35.58 -19.79 23.36
C LYS A 487 -34.79 -18.49 23.17
N TYR A 488 -33.61 -18.37 23.78
CA TYR A 488 -32.78 -17.19 23.58
C TYR A 488 -32.05 -17.27 22.24
N ASP A 489 -32.17 -16.22 21.44
CA ASP A 489 -31.48 -16.10 20.15
C ASP A 489 -30.11 -15.44 20.32
N TRP A 490 -29.09 -16.26 20.51
CA TRP A 490 -27.70 -15.83 20.62
C TRP A 490 -27.20 -15.10 19.39
N LYS A 491 -27.63 -15.50 18.19
CA LYS A 491 -27.18 -14.89 16.93
C LYS A 491 -27.70 -13.46 16.83
N LYS A 492 -28.91 -13.22 17.34
CA LYS A 492 -29.54 -11.90 17.34
C LYS A 492 -29.09 -11.01 18.50
N TYR A 493 -29.00 -11.54 19.72
CA TYR A 493 -28.83 -10.73 20.94
C TYR A 493 -27.44 -10.82 21.59
N GLY A 494 -26.57 -11.72 21.11
CA GLY A 494 -25.22 -11.86 21.62
C GLY A 494 -25.14 -12.61 22.95
N CYS A 495 -24.19 -12.22 23.80
CA CYS A 495 -23.97 -12.87 25.09
C CYS A 495 -24.99 -12.40 26.14
N PRO A 496 -25.72 -13.30 26.82
CA PRO A 496 -26.58 -12.93 27.93
C PRO A 496 -25.74 -12.54 29.16
N LEU A 497 -26.07 -11.39 29.76
CA LEU A 497 -25.47 -10.94 31.01
C LEU A 497 -26.42 -11.25 32.17
N ARG A 498 -25.94 -11.98 33.17
CA ARG A 498 -26.73 -12.27 34.37
C ARG A 498 -26.57 -11.13 35.37
N LEU A 499 -27.69 -10.48 35.65
CA LEU A 499 -27.79 -9.39 36.60
C LEU A 499 -28.59 -9.85 37.82
N ASN A 500 -27.96 -9.84 39.00
CA ASN A 500 -28.64 -10.00 40.29
C ASN A 500 -28.52 -8.66 41.04
N PHE A 501 -29.57 -7.85 41.05
CA PHE A 501 -29.55 -6.56 41.76
C PHE A 501 -30.72 -6.47 42.73
N LYS A 502 -30.44 -5.92 43.93
CA LYS A 502 -31.45 -5.44 44.88
C LYS A 502 -31.71 -3.94 44.72
N GLU A 503 -30.82 -3.25 44.01
CA GLU A 503 -30.82 -1.81 43.79
C GLU A 503 -31.01 -1.49 42.30
N LYS A 504 -31.25 -0.22 41.98
CA LYS A 504 -31.45 0.25 40.60
C LYS A 504 -30.19 -0.03 39.77
N PHE A 505 -30.35 -0.76 38.66
CA PHE A 505 -29.25 -1.05 37.74
C PHE A 505 -29.16 0.02 36.64
N HIS A 506 -27.96 0.58 36.45
CA HIS A 506 -27.61 1.41 35.32
C HIS A 506 -26.40 0.80 34.61
N PRO A 507 -26.54 0.31 33.37
CA PRO A 507 -25.40 -0.23 32.63
C PRO A 507 -24.41 0.89 32.31
N VAL A 508 -23.12 0.61 32.48
CA VAL A 508 -22.04 1.49 32.02
C VAL A 508 -21.29 0.75 30.92
N LEU A 509 -21.18 1.35 29.74
CA LEU A 509 -20.36 0.81 28.66
C LEU A 509 -18.93 1.32 28.82
N GLN A 510 -17.96 0.47 28.55
CA GLN A 510 -16.54 0.79 28.60
C GLN A 510 -15.90 0.44 27.25
N LEU A 511 -15.06 1.33 26.75
CA LEU A 511 -14.25 1.11 25.57
C LEU A 511 -12.91 0.51 25.99
N TYR A 512 -12.54 -0.60 25.34
CA TYR A 512 -11.29 -1.30 25.52
C TYR A 512 -10.51 -1.34 24.22
N SER A 513 -9.20 -1.54 24.31
CA SER A 513 -8.29 -1.97 23.24
C SER A 513 -7.56 -3.25 23.64
N ASP A 514 -6.71 -3.75 22.74
CA ASP A 514 -5.74 -4.82 23.05
C ASP A 514 -4.82 -4.45 24.24
N ASP A 515 -4.59 -3.16 24.49
CA ASP A 515 -3.76 -2.65 25.59
C ASP A 515 -4.55 -2.42 26.89
N GLY A 516 -5.88 -2.62 26.89
CA GLY A 516 -6.74 -2.54 28.06
C GLY A 516 -7.82 -1.45 27.99
N TYR A 517 -8.31 -1.03 29.15
CA TYR A 517 -9.37 -0.03 29.30
C TYR A 517 -8.94 1.34 28.77
N ILE A 518 -9.83 2.01 28.04
CA ILE A 518 -9.63 3.36 27.50
C ILE A 518 -10.50 4.37 28.27
N GLU A 519 -11.82 4.22 28.20
CA GLU A 519 -12.79 5.18 28.78
C GLU A 519 -14.17 4.55 29.02
N ASP A 520 -14.97 5.17 29.89
CA ASP A 520 -16.39 4.89 30.06
C ASP A 520 -17.14 5.66 28.95
N VAL A 521 -17.98 4.96 28.17
CA VAL A 521 -18.69 5.51 27.01
C VAL A 521 -19.98 6.18 27.48
N ASP A 522 -20.12 7.48 27.23
CA ASP A 522 -21.32 8.23 27.57
C ASP A 522 -22.43 7.95 26.55
N VAL A 523 -23.44 7.19 26.97
CA VAL A 523 -24.59 6.82 26.14
C VAL A 523 -25.86 6.77 26.95
N ASN A 524 -26.97 7.05 26.29
CA ASN A 524 -28.30 6.79 26.81
C ASN A 524 -28.77 5.38 26.43
N PHE A 525 -29.50 4.74 27.33
CA PHE A 525 -30.07 3.41 27.09
C PHE A 525 -31.58 3.49 26.90
N ILE A 526 -32.06 2.82 25.86
CA ILE A 526 -33.48 2.55 25.67
C ILE A 526 -33.72 1.09 26.03
N VAL A 527 -34.60 0.86 26.99
CA VAL A 527 -35.04 -0.49 27.33
C VAL A 527 -36.33 -0.78 26.59
N TRP A 528 -36.30 -1.80 25.74
CA TRP A 528 -37.46 -2.29 25.01
C TRP A 528 -37.80 -3.70 25.45
N GLU A 529 -39.05 -3.93 25.82
CA GLU A 529 -39.55 -5.24 26.21
C GLU A 529 -40.29 -5.89 25.03
N ILE A 530 -39.98 -7.15 24.76
CA ILE A 530 -40.44 -7.88 23.56
C ILE A 530 -41.37 -9.08 23.85
N HIS A 531 -41.66 -9.39 25.11
CA HIS A 531 -42.40 -10.57 25.56
C HIS A 531 -43.60 -10.26 26.45
N GLY A 532 -44.01 -8.99 26.56
CA GLY A 532 -45.16 -8.53 27.31
C GLY A 532 -44.98 -8.54 28.82
N ARG A 533 -43.75 -8.40 29.34
CA ARG A 533 -43.52 -8.31 30.79
C ARG A 533 -44.01 -7.00 31.39
N ASP A 534 -44.37 -7.03 32.67
CA ASP A 534 -44.79 -5.85 33.47
C ASP A 534 -44.15 -5.78 34.86
N ASP A 535 -43.17 -6.62 35.15
CA ASP A 535 -42.51 -6.74 36.46
C ASP A 535 -41.27 -5.84 36.63
N TYR A 536 -41.19 -4.75 35.86
CA TYR A 536 -40.06 -3.82 35.88
C TYR A 536 -40.55 -2.37 35.79
N SER A 537 -39.75 -1.43 36.30
CA SER A 537 -40.01 0.01 36.23
C SER A 537 -38.71 0.76 35.91
N PHE A 538 -38.85 1.98 35.37
CA PHE A 538 -37.73 2.86 35.05
C PHE A 538 -37.90 4.18 35.78
N ASN A 539 -36.80 4.77 36.25
CA ASN A 539 -36.86 6.09 36.90
C ASN A 539 -36.86 7.25 35.90
N ASN A 540 -36.24 7.05 34.73
CA ASN A 540 -36.16 8.06 33.68
C ASN A 540 -37.07 7.61 32.53
N THR A 541 -38.05 8.44 32.19
CA THR A 541 -38.84 8.30 30.97
C THR A 541 -38.18 9.11 29.86
N MET A 542 -38.28 8.67 28.60
CA MET A 542 -37.91 9.53 27.48
C MET A 542 -38.67 10.85 27.63
N LYS A 543 -37.97 11.99 27.66
CA LYS A 543 -38.62 13.27 27.38
C LYS A 543 -39.20 13.13 25.98
N THR A 544 -40.52 13.22 25.86
CA THR A 544 -41.19 13.40 24.57
C THR A 544 -40.55 14.62 23.90
N VAL A 545 -39.82 14.38 22.82
CA VAL A 545 -39.31 15.42 21.92
C VAL A 545 -40.46 15.93 21.07
#